data_AF-A0A928PSL7-F1
#
_entry.id   AF-A0A928PSL7-F1
#
_cell.length_a   1.000
_cell.length_b   1.000
_cell.length_c   1.000
_cell.angle_alpha   90.00
_cell.angle_beta   90.00
_cell.angle_gamma   90.00
#
_symmetry.space_group_name_H-M   'P 1'
#
loop_
_entity.id
_entity.type
_entity.pdbx_description
1 polymer ?
#
loop_
_entity_poly.entity_id
_entity_poly.type
_entity_poly.pdbx_seq_one_letter_code
_entity_poly.pdbx_strand_id
1 'polypeptide(L)'
;MITPYKLKSHLCRFCTFYQPEDKNVPDELKNYKNDLPNLEGFPYPLPSKKTDYTCCAKTGDIEWFGASNGLTRYDKNAEREEDIIMYFSAPRDLLDNNVKAIMPDGDNVWVLTETGATYVEMRLVGAEEKADMLLEETLKYVSRRGMVSQRYLREGRNFDSVYPYADSDNDGSFTVGFSIGEIFRYATFKREKGADHPDTLKAKEVATKAVEACLLLLHIHCRGNGFAARTYLCTDQPVPDDGLFFRIKDGKATCLETTDAKKKGYVGTVIDASAEVPERLAKLYTDLGYTKNDIIYKADTSSDEITHHFLHMLIAYDHLACDDPELGELIKSSAVGLMNHIIDHGYELHDFTGKPTSWAKWSKRYFDTEFGWVDGALNSAQVLMYLLVTMHITGEEGKWREHYDYLINEEGYADMTEKHFDRLYQASLSGDFIFVEDIMYGDHMLAVLAFFGLCTLEKDEKLLAKYRKGFKAWRTSLEREHNPGYDFPYAIACPDEEIDMERIAEWMYRTNKSRLAAGVSLKGRHDIPVKPLKMEGKEISVLLPPDERFISKYDRNPLFLTNEDSGGIMCIESCYVYTFAYWIGRYYGFFE
;
A
#
# COMPACT_ATOMS: atom_id res chain seq x y z
N MET A 1 -5.05 28.75 -4.91
CA MET A 1 -4.24 27.86 -5.77
C MET A 1 -2.93 27.65 -5.08
N ILE A 2 -2.62 26.41 -4.70
CA ILE A 2 -1.32 26.01 -4.15
C ILE A 2 -0.29 26.19 -5.27
N THR A 3 0.84 26.82 -4.99
CA THR A 3 1.97 26.83 -5.93
C THR A 3 2.53 25.41 -5.99
N PRO A 4 2.52 24.74 -7.16
CA PRO A 4 3.00 23.37 -7.25
C PRO A 4 4.45 23.26 -6.78
N TYR A 5 4.76 22.21 -6.04
CA TYR A 5 6.12 21.89 -5.65
C TYR A 5 6.84 21.25 -6.83
N LYS A 6 7.97 21.84 -7.24
CA LYS A 6 8.76 21.30 -8.34
C LYS A 6 9.67 20.18 -7.87
N LEU A 7 9.33 18.94 -8.23
CA LEU A 7 10.17 17.79 -7.93
C LEU A 7 11.43 17.82 -8.81
N LYS A 8 12.61 17.67 -8.19
CA LYS A 8 13.91 17.58 -8.88
C LYS A 8 14.28 16.11 -9.09
N SER A 9 15.17 15.85 -10.06
CA SER A 9 15.84 14.55 -10.09
C SER A 9 16.67 14.37 -8.82
N HIS A 10 16.67 13.16 -8.26
CA HIS A 10 17.34 12.85 -6.99
C HIS A 10 18.17 11.57 -7.09
N LEU A 11 19.24 11.48 -6.29
CA LEU A 11 20.16 10.36 -6.27
C LEU A 11 19.48 9.07 -5.79
N CYS A 12 19.32 8.13 -6.73
CA CYS A 12 18.79 6.80 -6.48
C CYS A 12 19.88 5.73 -6.60
N ARG A 13 19.72 4.68 -5.80
CA ARG A 13 20.67 3.57 -5.66
C ARG A 13 20.37 2.48 -6.69
N PHE A 14 21.37 2.09 -7.48
CA PHE A 14 21.30 0.98 -8.44
C PHE A 14 22.36 -0.05 -8.09
N CYS A 15 21.94 -1.13 -7.43
CA CYS A 15 22.85 -2.14 -6.92
C CYS A 15 22.93 -3.34 -7.86
N THR A 16 24.15 -3.72 -8.27
CA THR A 16 24.43 -4.95 -9.01
C THR A 16 25.26 -5.89 -8.16
N PHE A 17 24.77 -7.11 -7.92
CA PHE A 17 25.37 -8.08 -7.01
C PHE A 17 26.19 -9.12 -7.76
N TYR A 18 27.37 -9.45 -7.23
CA TYR A 18 28.32 -10.38 -7.81
C TYR A 18 28.76 -11.42 -6.79
N GLN A 19 28.78 -12.68 -7.20
CA GLN A 19 29.36 -13.76 -6.38
C GLN A 19 30.89 -13.56 -6.23
N PRO A 20 31.54 -14.11 -5.18
CA PRO A 20 32.96 -13.87 -4.89
C PRO A 20 33.94 -14.10 -6.05
N GLU A 21 33.60 -15.02 -6.96
CA GLU A 21 34.45 -15.42 -8.10
C GLU A 21 33.91 -14.97 -9.46
N ASP A 22 32.99 -14.01 -9.48
CA ASP A 22 32.49 -13.42 -10.73
C ASP A 22 33.60 -12.61 -11.42
N LYS A 23 33.82 -12.90 -12.72
CA LYS A 23 34.88 -12.29 -13.53
C LYS A 23 34.65 -10.80 -13.81
N ASN A 24 33.42 -10.31 -13.59
CA ASN A 24 33.09 -8.90 -13.75
C ASN A 24 33.49 -8.07 -12.53
N VAL A 25 33.87 -8.71 -11.42
CA VAL A 25 34.43 -8.00 -10.26
C VAL A 25 35.86 -7.56 -10.60
N PRO A 26 36.20 -6.28 -10.48
CA PRO A 26 37.56 -5.80 -10.76
C PRO A 26 38.60 -6.50 -9.87
N ASP A 27 39.66 -7.04 -10.46
CA ASP A 27 40.77 -7.68 -9.72
C ASP A 27 41.42 -6.72 -8.71
N GLU A 28 41.40 -5.42 -9.03
CA GLU A 28 41.90 -4.34 -8.19
C GLU A 28 41.10 -4.20 -6.89
N LEU A 29 39.79 -4.49 -6.88
CA LEU A 29 38.94 -4.41 -5.68
C LEU A 29 39.44 -5.38 -4.60
N LYS A 30 39.81 -6.61 -4.98
CA LYS A 30 40.30 -7.63 -4.05
C LYS A 30 41.61 -7.24 -3.37
N ASN A 31 42.39 -6.38 -4.03
CA ASN A 31 43.69 -5.91 -3.54
C ASN A 31 43.66 -4.42 -3.16
N TYR A 32 42.48 -3.80 -3.11
CA TYR A 32 42.36 -2.38 -2.93
C TYR A 32 42.85 -2.00 -1.53
N LYS A 33 43.83 -1.10 -1.47
CA LYS A 33 44.39 -0.66 -0.21
C LYS A 33 43.51 0.44 0.37
N ASN A 34 42.60 0.06 1.26
CA ASN A 34 41.80 1.03 1.98
C ASN A 34 42.56 1.64 3.15
N ASP A 35 42.33 2.94 3.37
CA ASP A 35 42.77 3.63 4.57
C ASP A 35 41.81 3.38 5.72
N LEU A 36 42.29 3.51 6.96
CA LEU A 36 41.41 3.60 8.12
C LEU A 36 40.86 5.03 8.22
N PRO A 37 39.55 5.22 8.37
CA PRO A 37 39.00 6.56 8.49
C PRO A 37 39.42 7.22 9.80
N ASN A 38 39.81 8.49 9.74
CA ASN A 38 39.94 9.32 10.93
C ASN A 38 38.59 9.99 11.25
N LEU A 39 37.87 9.43 12.21
CA LEU A 39 36.54 9.90 12.61
C LEU A 39 36.54 10.73 13.91
N GLU A 40 37.72 11.13 14.39
CA GLU A 40 37.83 12.05 15.52
C GLU A 40 37.22 13.41 15.16
N GLY A 41 36.34 13.93 16.03
CA GLY A 41 35.64 15.20 15.76
C GLY A 41 34.62 15.17 14.61
N PHE A 42 34.32 14.01 14.02
CA PHE A 42 33.34 13.90 12.94
C PHE A 42 31.99 14.53 13.36
N PRO A 43 31.41 15.45 12.56
CA PRO A 43 30.36 16.36 13.02
C PRO A 43 28.94 15.78 13.01
N TYR A 44 28.74 14.61 12.41
CA TYR A 44 27.43 13.97 12.27
C TYR A 44 27.35 12.63 13.03
N PRO A 45 26.15 12.20 13.45
CA PRO A 45 25.90 10.82 13.85
C PRO A 45 26.26 9.87 12.71
N LEU A 46 26.85 8.72 13.03
CA LEU A 46 27.21 7.70 12.05
C LEU A 46 26.40 6.41 12.27
N PRO A 47 25.95 5.74 11.20
CA PRO A 47 25.21 4.48 11.28
C PRO A 47 25.96 3.40 12.05
N SER A 48 27.29 3.38 11.97
CA SER A 48 28.13 2.42 12.68
C SER A 48 28.87 3.11 13.83
N LYS A 49 29.28 2.33 14.84
CA LYS A 49 30.24 2.87 15.83
C LYS A 49 31.51 3.25 15.09
N LYS A 50 32.16 4.33 15.53
CA LYS A 50 33.42 4.80 14.93
C LYS A 50 34.50 3.71 14.87
N THR A 51 34.54 2.82 15.87
CA THR A 51 35.47 1.67 15.94
C THR A 51 35.16 0.53 14.97
N ASP A 52 33.97 0.52 14.39
CA ASP A 52 33.49 -0.57 13.53
C ASP A 52 33.74 -0.28 12.05
N TYR A 53 34.14 0.95 11.71
CA TYR A 53 34.59 1.31 10.37
C TYR A 53 36.02 0.79 10.13
N THR A 54 36.15 -0.04 9.11
CA THR A 54 37.38 -0.79 8.80
C THR A 54 38.11 -0.26 7.57
N CYS A 55 37.43 0.50 6.73
CA CYS A 55 37.98 1.02 5.49
C CYS A 55 37.28 2.33 5.09
N CYS A 56 38.03 3.21 4.43
CA CYS A 56 37.47 4.38 3.75
C CYS A 56 38.09 4.57 2.36
N ALA A 57 37.39 5.32 1.52
CA ALA A 57 37.89 5.79 0.24
C ALA A 57 37.18 7.09 -0.15
N LYS A 58 37.86 7.92 -0.94
CA LYS A 58 37.38 9.26 -1.31
C LYS A 58 37.43 9.48 -2.81
N THR A 59 36.45 10.19 -3.33
CA THR A 59 36.33 10.60 -4.73
C THR A 59 35.69 11.99 -4.78
N GLY A 60 36.46 12.99 -5.23
CA GLY A 60 36.04 14.39 -5.14
C GLY A 60 35.70 14.80 -3.70
N ASP A 61 34.47 15.27 -3.48
CA ASP A 61 33.93 15.65 -2.17
C ASP A 61 33.21 14.52 -1.43
N ILE A 62 33.04 13.35 -2.07
CA ILE A 62 32.33 12.21 -1.50
C ILE A 62 33.33 11.28 -0.82
N GLU A 63 33.00 10.89 0.41
CA GLU A 63 33.73 9.89 1.18
C GLU A 63 32.84 8.68 1.43
N TRP A 64 33.41 7.50 1.23
CA TRP A 64 32.78 6.23 1.53
C TRP A 64 33.46 5.59 2.73
N PHE A 65 32.68 5.05 3.65
CA PHE A 65 33.15 4.34 4.82
C PHE A 65 32.55 2.94 4.86
N GLY A 66 33.38 1.91 4.82
CA GLY A 66 32.98 0.53 5.04
C GLY A 66 33.10 0.13 6.51
N ALA A 67 32.07 -0.51 7.04
CA ALA A 67 32.01 -1.01 8.41
C ALA A 67 31.62 -2.48 8.46
N SER A 68 31.71 -3.06 9.66
CA SER A 68 31.26 -4.44 9.93
C SER A 68 29.74 -4.64 9.81
N ASN A 69 28.97 -3.55 9.84
CA ASN A 69 27.50 -3.57 9.74
C ASN A 69 26.96 -2.86 8.49
N GLY A 70 27.78 -2.43 7.53
CA GLY A 70 27.31 -1.88 6.26
C GLY A 70 28.23 -0.82 5.68
N LEU A 71 27.69 -0.03 4.77
CA LEU A 71 28.40 1.03 4.05
C LEU A 71 27.76 2.39 4.34
N THR A 72 28.57 3.42 4.51
CA THR A 72 28.13 4.81 4.68
C THR A 72 28.72 5.68 3.57
N ARG A 73 27.86 6.44 2.88
CA ARG A 73 28.27 7.55 2.01
C ARG A 73 28.19 8.84 2.81
N TYR A 74 29.21 9.68 2.69
CA TYR A 74 29.26 11.02 3.26
C TYR A 74 29.51 12.07 2.19
N ASP A 75 28.65 13.07 2.14
CA ASP A 75 28.76 14.22 1.25
C ASP A 75 28.37 15.50 2.00
N LYS A 76 29.37 16.22 2.51
CA LYS A 76 29.16 17.45 3.28
C LYS A 76 28.53 18.59 2.47
N ASN A 77 28.56 18.49 1.13
CA ASN A 77 28.08 19.51 0.21
C ASN A 77 26.69 19.12 -0.37
N ALA A 78 26.09 18.02 0.10
CA ALA A 78 24.77 17.62 -0.32
C ALA A 78 23.74 18.74 -0.07
N GLU A 79 22.84 18.95 -1.04
CA GLU A 79 21.80 20.00 -0.95
C GLU A 79 20.83 19.76 0.22
N ARG A 80 20.65 18.49 0.61
CA ARG A 80 19.61 18.03 1.54
C ARG A 80 20.25 17.28 2.70
N GLU A 81 19.70 17.44 3.90
CA GLU A 81 20.30 16.92 5.14
C GLU A 81 20.40 15.39 5.14
N GLU A 82 19.37 14.73 4.61
CA GLU A 82 19.24 13.29 4.46
C GLU A 82 20.25 12.69 3.48
N ASP A 83 20.82 13.52 2.60
CA ASP A 83 21.82 13.11 1.61
C ASP A 83 23.26 13.32 2.10
N ILE A 84 23.45 14.02 3.22
CA ILE A 84 24.77 14.22 3.84
C ILE A 84 25.33 12.89 4.30
N ILE A 85 24.50 12.05 4.94
CA ILE A 85 24.85 10.70 5.37
C ILE A 85 23.82 9.74 4.81
N MET A 86 24.26 8.81 3.96
CA MET A 86 23.41 7.72 3.47
C MET A 86 23.95 6.38 3.96
N TYR A 87 23.05 5.52 4.44
CA TYR A 87 23.40 4.17 4.89
C TYR A 87 22.91 3.09 3.91
N PHE A 88 23.78 2.13 3.62
CA PHE A 88 23.55 1.02 2.70
C PHE A 88 23.81 -0.29 3.44
N SER A 89 22.89 -1.25 3.32
CA SER A 89 23.00 -2.52 4.04
C SER A 89 22.40 -3.70 3.30
N ALA A 90 22.82 -4.89 3.67
CA ALA A 90 22.20 -6.13 3.24
C ALA A 90 20.82 -6.35 3.92
N PRO A 91 19.90 -7.05 3.23
CA PRO A 91 20.05 -7.59 1.88
C PRO A 91 19.63 -6.62 0.75
N ARG A 92 19.27 -5.36 1.04
CA ARG A 92 18.81 -4.42 0.01
C ARG A 92 19.91 -3.92 -0.90
N ASP A 93 20.95 -3.36 -0.31
CA ASP A 93 22.01 -2.67 -1.06
C ASP A 93 23.28 -3.50 -1.19
N LEU A 94 23.49 -4.48 -0.30
CA LEU A 94 24.70 -5.32 -0.25
C LEU A 94 24.35 -6.82 -0.17
N LEU A 95 25.33 -7.69 -0.47
CA LEU A 95 25.20 -9.14 -0.27
C LEU A 95 25.28 -9.53 1.21
N ASP A 96 26.21 -8.93 1.95
CA ASP A 96 26.27 -8.96 3.40
C ASP A 96 26.77 -7.61 3.95
N ASN A 97 26.68 -7.45 5.27
CA ASN A 97 26.98 -6.18 5.92
C ASN A 97 28.48 -5.98 6.22
N ASN A 98 29.32 -7.01 6.14
CA ASN A 98 30.71 -6.93 6.60
C ASN A 98 31.62 -6.44 5.47
N VAL A 99 31.78 -5.12 5.36
CA VAL A 99 32.56 -4.50 4.29
C VAL A 99 34.05 -4.74 4.53
N LYS A 100 34.72 -5.29 3.50
CA LYS A 100 36.15 -5.63 3.49
C LYS A 100 36.99 -4.63 2.72
N ALA A 101 36.47 -4.18 1.58
CA ALA A 101 37.12 -3.20 0.74
C ALA A 101 36.11 -2.36 -0.01
N ILE A 102 36.48 -1.12 -0.30
CA ILE A 102 35.70 -0.20 -1.12
C ILE A 102 36.59 0.46 -2.16
N MET A 103 36.13 0.53 -3.39
CA MET A 103 36.81 1.18 -4.49
C MET A 103 35.84 2.16 -5.16
N PRO A 104 36.02 3.48 -4.94
CA PRO A 104 35.13 4.49 -5.47
C PRO A 104 35.31 4.64 -6.98
N ASP A 105 34.23 5.01 -7.67
CA ASP A 105 34.18 5.21 -9.11
C ASP A 105 33.26 6.41 -9.44
N GLY A 106 33.82 7.62 -9.46
CA GLY A 106 33.01 8.84 -9.55
C GLY A 106 32.11 8.98 -8.33
N ASP A 107 30.78 9.06 -8.52
CA ASP A 107 29.79 9.06 -7.43
C ASP A 107 29.36 7.64 -7.01
N ASN A 108 29.86 6.62 -7.72
CA ASN A 108 29.55 5.20 -7.53
C ASN A 108 30.61 4.53 -6.65
N VAL A 109 30.36 3.27 -6.28
CA VAL A 109 31.31 2.49 -5.49
C VAL A 109 31.21 0.99 -5.74
N TRP A 110 32.37 0.35 -5.87
CA TRP A 110 32.52 -1.09 -5.70
C TRP A 110 32.73 -1.43 -4.24
N VAL A 111 31.97 -2.39 -3.73
CA VAL A 111 32.00 -2.82 -2.33
C VAL A 111 32.28 -4.31 -2.31
N LEU A 112 33.37 -4.72 -1.68
CA LEU A 112 33.67 -6.11 -1.38
C LEU A 112 33.21 -6.42 0.04
N THR A 113 32.43 -7.48 0.20
CA THR A 113 31.95 -7.98 1.49
C THR A 113 32.42 -9.43 1.68
N GLU A 114 32.08 -10.07 2.80
CA GLU A 114 32.53 -11.45 3.07
C GLU A 114 31.99 -12.46 2.04
N THR A 115 30.77 -12.23 1.55
CA THR A 115 30.01 -13.16 0.71
C THR A 115 29.97 -12.79 -0.76
N GLY A 116 30.59 -11.68 -1.18
CA GLY A 116 30.68 -11.30 -2.58
C GLY A 116 30.99 -9.82 -2.77
N ALA A 117 30.68 -9.29 -3.95
CA ALA A 117 30.86 -7.88 -4.26
C ALA A 117 29.55 -7.24 -4.73
N THR A 118 29.42 -5.94 -4.54
CA THR A 118 28.30 -5.15 -5.07
C THR A 118 28.84 -3.90 -5.73
N TYR A 119 28.37 -3.59 -6.94
CA TYR A 119 28.55 -2.27 -7.54
C TYR A 119 27.30 -1.44 -7.24
N VAL A 120 27.47 -0.34 -6.52
CA VAL A 120 26.41 0.62 -6.21
C VAL A 120 26.60 1.82 -7.12
N GLU A 121 25.70 1.96 -8.08
CA GLU A 121 25.65 3.10 -8.98
C GLU A 121 24.63 4.11 -8.47
N MET A 122 25.07 5.37 -8.33
CA MET A 122 24.25 6.48 -7.85
C MET A 122 23.80 7.31 -9.06
N ARG A 123 22.51 7.26 -9.39
CA ARG A 123 21.95 7.95 -10.57
C ARG A 123 20.91 8.97 -10.16
N LEU A 124 20.93 10.14 -10.80
CA LEU A 124 19.82 11.09 -10.70
C LEU A 124 18.61 10.54 -11.46
N VAL A 125 17.48 10.36 -10.77
CA VAL A 125 16.22 9.86 -11.35
C VAL A 125 15.10 10.84 -11.05
N GLY A 126 14.31 11.19 -12.07
CA GLY A 126 13.12 12.03 -11.90
C GLY A 126 11.95 11.29 -11.22
N ALA A 127 11.03 12.00 -10.58
CA ALA A 127 9.88 11.35 -9.93
C ALA A 127 8.95 10.62 -10.93
N GLU A 128 8.70 11.20 -12.12
CA GLU A 128 7.92 10.54 -13.18
C GLU A 128 8.66 9.31 -13.72
N GLU A 129 9.97 9.44 -13.97
CA GLU A 129 10.83 8.32 -14.41
C GLU A 129 10.80 7.17 -13.39
N LYS A 130 10.86 7.48 -12.09
CA LYS A 130 10.75 6.49 -11.03
C LYS A 130 9.36 5.83 -11.01
N ALA A 131 8.28 6.60 -11.17
CA ALA A 131 6.93 6.07 -11.27
C ALA A 131 6.80 5.07 -12.43
N ASP A 132 7.39 5.39 -13.59
CA ASP A 132 7.41 4.52 -14.77
C ASP A 132 8.21 3.24 -14.54
N MET A 133 9.40 3.32 -13.94
CA MET A 133 10.21 2.14 -13.60
C MET A 133 9.45 1.18 -12.67
N LEU A 134 8.78 1.72 -11.65
CA LEU A 134 8.02 0.95 -10.67
C LEU A 134 6.75 0.32 -11.30
N LEU A 135 6.07 1.05 -12.19
CA LEU A 135 4.94 0.52 -12.95
C LEU A 135 5.38 -0.63 -13.87
N GLU A 136 6.47 -0.47 -14.63
CA GLU A 136 6.98 -1.51 -15.51
C GLU A 136 7.35 -2.79 -14.75
N GLU A 137 8.01 -2.65 -13.59
CA GLU A 137 8.31 -3.77 -12.70
C GLU A 137 7.02 -4.48 -12.23
N THR A 138 6.02 -3.72 -11.80
CA THR A 138 4.74 -4.25 -11.32
C THR A 138 3.99 -4.99 -12.43
N LEU A 139 3.86 -4.38 -13.61
CA LEU A 139 3.13 -4.97 -14.73
C LEU A 139 3.81 -6.25 -15.24
N LYS A 140 5.15 -6.27 -15.24
CA LYS A 140 5.92 -7.40 -15.76
C LYS A 140 5.99 -8.58 -14.79
N TYR A 141 6.21 -8.30 -13.50
CA TYR A 141 6.57 -9.34 -12.54
C TYR A 141 5.51 -9.58 -11.46
N VAL A 142 4.64 -8.62 -11.17
CA VAL A 142 3.64 -8.74 -10.10
C VAL A 142 2.25 -9.06 -10.67
N SER A 143 1.84 -8.35 -11.72
CA SER A 143 0.47 -8.39 -12.24
C SER A 143 0.01 -9.81 -12.62
N ARG A 144 -1.21 -10.17 -12.20
CA ARG A 144 -1.96 -11.34 -12.67
C ARG A 144 -3.40 -10.96 -12.93
N ARG A 145 -3.83 -11.04 -14.19
CA ARG A 145 -5.23 -10.80 -14.56
C ARG A 145 -5.74 -9.44 -14.06
N GLY A 146 -4.86 -8.44 -14.01
CA GLY A 146 -5.15 -7.09 -13.50
C GLY A 146 -4.88 -6.87 -12.01
N MET A 147 -4.80 -7.93 -11.19
CA MET A 147 -4.47 -7.84 -9.76
C MET A 147 -2.97 -7.70 -9.53
N VAL A 148 -2.58 -6.90 -8.53
CA VAL A 148 -1.17 -6.49 -8.33
C VAL A 148 -0.70 -6.44 -6.86
N SER A 149 -1.15 -7.31 -5.96
CA SER A 149 -0.68 -7.27 -4.55
C SER A 149 0.82 -7.51 -4.36
N GLN A 150 1.28 -8.73 -4.67
CA GLN A 150 2.67 -9.16 -4.53
C GLN A 150 2.96 -10.43 -5.34
N ARG A 151 4.24 -10.74 -5.55
CA ARG A 151 4.69 -11.97 -6.21
C ARG A 151 5.92 -12.54 -5.54
N TYR A 152 5.87 -13.84 -5.22
CA TYR A 152 7.05 -14.56 -4.73
C TYR A 152 7.97 -15.00 -5.88
N LEU A 153 9.25 -15.11 -5.56
CA LEU A 153 10.33 -15.62 -6.40
C LEU A 153 10.73 -17.02 -5.94
N ARG A 154 11.17 -17.87 -6.87
CA ARG A 154 11.80 -19.16 -6.53
C ARG A 154 13.26 -19.00 -6.11
N GLU A 155 13.91 -17.94 -6.59
CA GLU A 155 15.30 -17.61 -6.31
C GLU A 155 15.43 -16.14 -5.94
N GLY A 156 16.16 -15.84 -4.87
CA GLY A 156 16.25 -14.50 -4.31
C GLY A 156 16.86 -13.50 -5.30
N ARG A 157 16.22 -12.34 -5.45
CA ARG A 157 16.59 -11.30 -6.42
C ARG A 157 16.50 -11.70 -7.90
N ASN A 158 16.08 -12.93 -8.24
CA ASN A 158 15.90 -13.37 -9.63
C ASN A 158 14.45 -13.16 -10.06
N PHE A 159 14.18 -12.04 -10.72
CA PHE A 159 12.83 -11.65 -11.14
C PHE A 159 12.23 -12.56 -12.21
N ASP A 160 13.07 -13.25 -13.00
CA ASP A 160 12.58 -14.22 -13.98
C ASP A 160 12.17 -15.56 -13.31
N SER A 161 12.39 -15.69 -12.00
CA SER A 161 12.00 -16.85 -11.20
C SER A 161 10.62 -16.71 -10.50
N VAL A 162 9.81 -15.71 -10.88
CA VAL A 162 8.47 -15.47 -10.32
C VAL A 162 7.59 -16.73 -10.37
N TYR A 163 6.86 -17.00 -9.28
CA TYR A 163 5.82 -18.04 -9.28
C TYR A 163 4.71 -17.71 -10.28
N PRO A 164 4.13 -18.71 -10.98
CA PRO A 164 3.05 -18.44 -11.94
C PRO A 164 1.72 -18.04 -11.25
N TYR A 165 1.62 -18.25 -9.93
CA TYR A 165 0.48 -17.91 -9.10
C TYR A 165 0.90 -16.92 -8.01
N ALA A 166 -0.09 -16.28 -7.40
CA ALA A 166 0.05 -15.47 -6.20
C ALA A 166 -1.34 -15.26 -5.60
N ASP A 167 -1.37 -15.01 -4.31
CA ASP A 167 -2.53 -14.59 -3.56
C ASP A 167 -2.06 -13.63 -2.45
N SER A 168 -3.03 -12.89 -1.93
CA SER A 168 -2.83 -12.05 -0.77
C SER A 168 -4.18 -11.90 -0.10
N ASP A 169 -4.16 -11.87 1.23
CA ASP A 169 -5.36 -11.52 1.99
C ASP A 169 -5.86 -10.12 1.63
N ASN A 170 -5.01 -9.18 1.21
CA ASN A 170 -5.41 -7.81 0.86
C ASN A 170 -5.34 -7.56 -0.64
N ASP A 171 -5.63 -8.59 -1.47
CA ASP A 171 -5.45 -8.51 -2.91
C ASP A 171 -6.33 -7.43 -3.57
N GLY A 172 -7.61 -7.36 -3.16
CA GLY A 172 -8.53 -6.31 -3.59
C GLY A 172 -8.07 -4.92 -3.14
N SER A 173 -7.75 -4.75 -1.85
CA SER A 173 -7.33 -3.45 -1.29
C SER A 173 -6.07 -2.88 -1.95
N PHE A 174 -5.01 -3.69 -2.12
CA PHE A 174 -3.77 -3.25 -2.77
C PHE A 174 -3.95 -2.99 -4.27
N THR A 175 -4.76 -3.81 -4.95
CA THR A 175 -5.07 -3.58 -6.37
C THR A 175 -5.92 -2.33 -6.56
N VAL A 176 -6.82 -2.02 -5.62
CA VAL A 176 -7.57 -0.75 -5.63
C VAL A 176 -6.62 0.44 -5.53
N GLY A 177 -5.65 0.41 -4.59
CA GLY A 177 -4.67 1.49 -4.46
C GLY A 177 -3.91 1.72 -5.78
N PHE A 178 -3.51 0.64 -6.45
CA PHE A 178 -2.89 0.72 -7.77
C PHE A 178 -3.84 1.32 -8.82
N SER A 179 -5.05 0.79 -8.89
CA SER A 179 -6.08 1.21 -9.85
C SER A 179 -6.38 2.70 -9.74
N ILE A 180 -6.57 3.23 -8.51
CA ILE A 180 -6.81 4.66 -8.29
C ILE A 180 -5.63 5.50 -8.81
N GLY A 181 -4.39 5.10 -8.52
CA GLY A 181 -3.20 5.77 -9.05
C GLY A 181 -3.17 5.81 -10.57
N GLU A 182 -3.46 4.68 -11.23
CA GLU A 182 -3.47 4.58 -12.70
C GLU A 182 -4.66 5.32 -13.34
N ILE A 183 -5.81 5.43 -12.66
CA ILE A 183 -6.93 6.27 -13.10
C ILE A 183 -6.51 7.75 -13.09
N PHE A 184 -5.83 8.21 -12.04
CA PHE A 184 -5.31 9.59 -11.99
C PHE A 184 -4.17 9.83 -12.99
N ARG A 185 -3.34 8.82 -13.27
CA ARG A 185 -2.38 8.86 -14.39
C ARG A 185 -3.09 9.09 -15.72
N TYR A 186 -4.11 8.27 -16.01
CA TYR A 186 -4.94 8.42 -17.21
C TYR A 186 -5.57 9.81 -17.29
N ALA A 187 -6.21 10.28 -16.21
CA ALA A 187 -6.87 11.58 -16.19
C ALA A 187 -5.86 12.73 -16.38
N THR A 188 -4.67 12.63 -15.80
CA THR A 188 -3.57 13.59 -15.97
C THR A 188 -3.11 13.63 -17.42
N PHE A 189 -2.79 12.47 -18.02
CA PHE A 189 -2.36 12.41 -19.42
C PHE A 189 -3.46 12.82 -20.40
N LYS A 190 -4.73 12.48 -20.14
CA LYS A 190 -5.87 12.96 -20.95
C LYS A 190 -5.94 14.48 -20.93
N ARG A 191 -5.73 15.12 -19.77
CA ARG A 191 -5.73 16.58 -19.61
C ARG A 191 -4.52 17.25 -20.28
N GLU A 192 -3.32 16.68 -20.15
CA GLU A 192 -2.07 17.29 -20.62
C GLU A 192 -1.73 16.97 -22.08
N LYS A 193 -1.97 15.74 -22.51
CA LYS A 193 -1.54 15.19 -23.82
C LYS A 193 -2.71 14.93 -24.77
N GLY A 194 -3.94 14.88 -24.27
CA GLY A 194 -5.14 14.54 -25.04
C GLY A 194 -5.50 13.04 -24.98
N ALA A 195 -6.75 12.72 -25.30
CA ALA A 195 -7.33 11.38 -25.17
C ALA A 195 -6.70 10.33 -26.12
N ASP A 196 -6.32 10.75 -27.33
CA ASP A 196 -5.80 9.86 -28.38
C ASP A 196 -4.26 9.68 -28.32
N HIS A 197 -3.59 10.33 -27.36
CA HIS A 197 -2.14 10.20 -27.22
C HIS A 197 -1.78 8.75 -26.81
N PRO A 198 -0.73 8.12 -27.37
CA PRO A 198 -0.35 6.74 -27.05
C PRO A 198 -0.18 6.45 -25.55
N ASP A 199 0.46 7.36 -24.82
CA ASP A 199 0.62 7.24 -23.37
C ASP A 199 -0.72 7.28 -22.63
N THR A 200 -1.67 8.12 -23.08
CA THR A 200 -3.01 8.22 -22.50
C THR A 200 -3.78 6.93 -22.71
N LEU A 201 -3.70 6.36 -23.93
CA LEU A 201 -4.34 5.09 -24.27
C LEU A 201 -3.76 3.93 -23.44
N LYS A 202 -2.43 3.88 -23.27
CA LYS A 202 -1.76 2.88 -22.43
C LYS A 202 -2.17 3.02 -20.95
N ALA A 203 -2.23 4.25 -20.42
CA ALA A 203 -2.68 4.50 -19.05
C ALA A 203 -4.15 4.07 -18.86
N LYS A 204 -5.02 4.35 -19.85
CA LYS A 204 -6.41 3.89 -19.84
C LYS A 204 -6.51 2.37 -19.79
N GLU A 205 -5.75 1.66 -20.63
CA GLU A 205 -5.74 0.19 -20.67
C GLU A 205 -5.35 -0.41 -19.33
N VAL A 206 -4.28 0.10 -18.72
CA VAL A 206 -3.80 -0.37 -17.40
C VAL A 206 -4.84 -0.10 -16.31
N ALA A 207 -5.39 1.12 -16.27
CA ALA A 207 -6.44 1.49 -15.33
C ALA A 207 -7.69 0.61 -15.49
N THR A 208 -8.22 0.48 -16.70
CA THR A 208 -9.42 -0.33 -16.99
C THR A 208 -9.23 -1.79 -16.58
N LYS A 209 -8.06 -2.39 -16.85
CA LYS A 209 -7.79 -3.78 -16.47
C LYS A 209 -7.74 -3.97 -14.95
N ALA A 210 -7.19 -3.02 -14.21
CA ALA A 210 -7.19 -3.04 -12.75
C ALA A 210 -8.62 -2.84 -12.19
N VAL A 211 -9.41 -1.95 -12.81
CA VAL A 211 -10.82 -1.76 -12.45
C VAL A 211 -11.62 -3.04 -12.61
N GLU A 212 -11.51 -3.69 -13.77
CA GLU A 212 -12.19 -4.97 -14.05
C GLU A 212 -11.78 -6.06 -13.07
N ALA A 213 -10.49 -6.14 -12.71
CA ALA A 213 -10.02 -7.10 -11.72
C ALA A 213 -10.67 -6.88 -10.35
N CYS A 214 -10.70 -5.64 -9.85
CA CYS A 214 -11.37 -5.32 -8.59
C CYS A 214 -12.89 -5.56 -8.67
N LEU A 215 -13.54 -5.21 -9.77
CA LEU A 215 -14.97 -5.51 -9.95
C LEU A 215 -15.24 -7.02 -9.98
N LEU A 216 -14.35 -7.82 -10.57
CA LEU A 216 -14.50 -9.27 -10.61
C LEU A 216 -14.64 -9.87 -9.21
N LEU A 217 -13.95 -9.36 -8.19
CA LEU A 217 -14.10 -9.83 -6.80
C LEU A 217 -15.52 -9.69 -6.24
N LEU A 218 -16.29 -8.73 -6.74
CA LEU A 218 -17.69 -8.50 -6.36
C LEU A 218 -18.67 -9.47 -7.05
N HIS A 219 -18.18 -10.30 -7.97
CA HIS A 219 -19.00 -11.23 -8.76
C HIS A 219 -18.47 -12.68 -8.79
N ILE A 220 -17.17 -12.88 -8.60
CA ILE A 220 -16.45 -14.16 -8.82
C ILE A 220 -17.00 -15.31 -7.97
N HIS A 221 -17.59 -15.00 -6.81
CA HIS A 221 -18.18 -15.98 -5.90
C HIS A 221 -19.52 -16.55 -6.40
N CYS A 222 -20.13 -15.95 -7.43
CA CYS A 222 -21.34 -16.43 -8.11
C CYS A 222 -22.57 -16.61 -7.18
N ARG A 223 -22.66 -15.83 -6.09
CA ARG A 223 -23.81 -15.88 -5.15
C ARG A 223 -24.96 -14.95 -5.53
N GLY A 224 -24.71 -13.95 -6.40
CA GLY A 224 -25.74 -13.00 -6.87
C GLY A 224 -26.36 -12.12 -5.79
N ASN A 225 -25.73 -12.00 -4.62
CA ASN A 225 -26.30 -11.35 -3.43
C ASN A 225 -25.51 -10.14 -2.95
N GLY A 226 -24.61 -9.59 -3.76
CA GLY A 226 -23.80 -8.41 -3.43
C GLY A 226 -22.66 -8.62 -2.43
N PHE A 227 -22.31 -9.87 -2.11
CA PHE A 227 -21.10 -10.16 -1.33
C PHE A 227 -19.84 -9.77 -2.11
N ALA A 228 -18.70 -9.62 -1.42
CA ALA A 228 -17.40 -9.37 -2.04
C ALA A 228 -16.43 -10.48 -1.63
N ALA A 229 -15.77 -11.13 -2.59
CA ALA A 229 -14.69 -12.07 -2.31
C ALA A 229 -13.37 -11.33 -2.02
N ARG A 230 -12.53 -11.88 -1.14
CA ARG A 230 -11.25 -11.26 -0.77
C ARG A 230 -10.15 -11.45 -1.83
N THR A 231 -10.16 -12.62 -2.45
CA THR A 231 -9.23 -13.01 -3.50
C THR A 231 -9.77 -14.25 -4.23
N TYR A 232 -9.14 -14.61 -5.35
CA TYR A 232 -9.46 -15.82 -6.09
C TYR A 232 -8.22 -16.46 -6.73
N LEU A 233 -8.34 -17.77 -6.97
CA LEU A 233 -7.35 -18.67 -7.52
C LEU A 233 -8.00 -19.53 -8.60
N CYS A 234 -7.16 -20.21 -9.39
CA CYS A 234 -7.59 -21.28 -10.27
C CYS A 234 -7.23 -22.67 -9.70
N THR A 235 -7.90 -23.71 -10.17
CA THR A 235 -7.75 -25.10 -9.68
C THR A 235 -6.36 -25.72 -9.86
N ASP A 236 -5.51 -25.15 -10.70
CA ASP A 236 -4.11 -25.51 -10.91
C ASP A 236 -3.13 -24.81 -9.95
N GLN A 237 -3.63 -23.96 -9.05
CA GLN A 237 -2.85 -23.18 -8.09
C GLN A 237 -2.98 -23.77 -6.68
N PRO A 238 -1.94 -23.65 -5.83
CA PRO A 238 -2.04 -24.07 -4.44
C PRO A 238 -3.03 -23.18 -3.69
N VAL A 239 -3.87 -23.79 -2.85
CA VAL A 239 -4.77 -23.08 -1.95
C VAL A 239 -3.99 -22.76 -0.67
N PRO A 240 -3.87 -21.48 -0.27
CA PRO A 240 -3.19 -21.10 0.96
C PRO A 240 -3.98 -21.54 2.20
N ASP A 241 -3.28 -21.69 3.32
CA ASP A 241 -3.88 -22.10 4.59
C ASP A 241 -4.27 -20.89 5.47
N ASP A 242 -5.09 -19.98 4.92
CA ASP A 242 -5.49 -18.74 5.61
C ASP A 242 -6.96 -18.33 5.36
N GLY A 243 -7.86 -18.60 6.30
CA GLY A 243 -9.29 -18.27 6.14
C GLY A 243 -10.08 -19.30 5.33
N LEU A 244 -11.21 -18.87 4.74
CA LEU A 244 -12.22 -19.76 4.19
C LEU A 244 -12.24 -19.73 2.66
N PHE A 245 -11.76 -20.80 2.02
CA PHE A 245 -11.78 -20.95 0.56
C PHE A 245 -12.92 -21.82 0.08
N PHE A 246 -13.52 -21.44 -1.04
CA PHE A 246 -14.62 -22.14 -1.69
C PHE A 246 -14.29 -22.45 -3.14
N ARG A 247 -14.44 -23.72 -3.54
CA ARG A 247 -14.29 -24.14 -4.94
C ARG A 247 -15.65 -24.20 -5.62
N ILE A 248 -15.78 -23.54 -6.76
CA ILE A 248 -16.99 -23.56 -7.57
C ILE A 248 -16.97 -24.78 -8.50
N LYS A 249 -18.09 -25.51 -8.55
CA LYS A 249 -18.32 -26.60 -9.49
C LYS A 249 -19.82 -26.83 -9.69
N ASP A 250 -20.26 -26.89 -10.94
CA ASP A 250 -21.63 -27.25 -11.34
C ASP A 250 -22.70 -26.40 -10.63
N GLY A 251 -22.46 -25.08 -10.54
CA GLY A 251 -23.37 -24.11 -9.90
C GLY A 251 -23.39 -24.13 -8.37
N LYS A 252 -22.45 -24.84 -7.74
CA LYS A 252 -22.29 -24.92 -6.29
C LYS A 252 -20.88 -24.52 -5.88
N ALA A 253 -20.73 -24.00 -4.67
CA ALA A 253 -19.42 -23.73 -4.08
C ALA A 253 -19.22 -24.59 -2.81
N THR A 254 -18.11 -25.32 -2.74
CA THR A 254 -17.78 -26.19 -1.60
C THR A 254 -16.60 -25.63 -0.82
N CYS A 255 -16.76 -25.47 0.50
CA CYS A 255 -15.70 -25.01 1.40
C CYS A 255 -14.57 -26.06 1.46
N LEU A 256 -13.35 -25.60 1.17
CA LEU A 256 -12.14 -26.40 1.15
C LEU A 256 -11.55 -26.56 2.56
N GLU A 257 -10.62 -27.50 2.68
CA GLU A 257 -9.92 -27.77 3.93
C GLU A 257 -8.80 -26.75 4.16
N THR A 258 -9.01 -25.86 5.13
CA THR A 258 -7.97 -25.01 5.74
C THR A 258 -8.02 -25.18 7.27
N THR A 259 -6.99 -24.71 7.97
CA THR A 259 -6.92 -24.67 9.43
C THR A 259 -8.12 -23.91 10.00
N ASP A 260 -8.50 -22.77 9.41
CA ASP A 260 -9.67 -22.01 9.83
C ASP A 260 -10.99 -22.71 9.52
N ALA A 261 -11.13 -23.34 8.35
CA ALA A 261 -12.33 -24.09 8.01
C ALA A 261 -12.53 -25.30 8.94
N LYS A 262 -11.44 -25.99 9.32
CA LYS A 262 -11.46 -27.07 10.32
C LYS A 262 -11.89 -26.56 11.69
N LYS A 263 -11.23 -25.50 12.18
CA LYS A 263 -11.51 -24.90 13.50
C LYS A 263 -12.95 -24.41 13.62
N LYS A 264 -13.50 -23.84 12.55
CA LYS A 264 -14.87 -23.34 12.49
C LYS A 264 -15.91 -24.42 12.12
N GLY A 265 -15.48 -25.62 11.72
CA GLY A 265 -16.37 -26.73 11.37
C GLY A 265 -17.08 -26.58 10.02
N TYR A 266 -16.46 -25.90 9.05
CA TYR A 266 -17.06 -25.57 7.76
C TYR A 266 -16.59 -26.42 6.58
N VAL A 267 -15.57 -27.27 6.76
CA VAL A 267 -15.04 -28.14 5.70
C VAL A 267 -16.18 -28.94 5.03
N GLY A 268 -16.26 -28.86 3.71
CA GLY A 268 -17.28 -29.57 2.91
C GLY A 268 -18.66 -28.91 2.89
N THR A 269 -18.85 -27.74 3.54
CA THR A 269 -20.08 -26.95 3.42
C THR A 269 -20.31 -26.57 1.97
N VAL A 270 -21.54 -26.79 1.48
CA VAL A 270 -21.93 -26.51 0.09
C VAL A 270 -22.94 -25.38 0.06
N ILE A 271 -22.69 -24.38 -0.78
CA ILE A 271 -23.56 -23.21 -0.95
C ILE A 271 -23.89 -22.99 -2.43
N ASP A 272 -24.94 -22.21 -2.69
CA ASP A 272 -25.30 -21.83 -4.05
C ASP A 272 -24.23 -20.92 -4.67
N ALA A 273 -23.85 -21.23 -5.91
CA ALA A 273 -22.93 -20.46 -6.73
C ALA A 273 -23.44 -20.43 -8.19
N SER A 274 -24.76 -20.30 -8.34
CA SER A 274 -25.45 -20.45 -9.63
C SER A 274 -25.49 -19.14 -10.44
N ALA A 275 -25.23 -17.99 -9.81
CA ALA A 275 -25.23 -16.71 -10.50
C ALA A 275 -24.14 -16.65 -11.58
N GLU A 276 -24.36 -15.81 -12.58
CA GLU A 276 -23.39 -15.58 -13.64
C GLU A 276 -22.47 -14.41 -13.31
N VAL A 277 -21.20 -14.55 -13.69
CA VAL A 277 -20.23 -13.45 -13.70
C VAL A 277 -20.47 -12.66 -14.99
N PRO A 278 -20.53 -11.32 -14.96
CA PRO A 278 -20.65 -10.52 -16.18
C PRO A 278 -19.58 -10.89 -17.20
N GLU A 279 -19.97 -11.07 -18.48
CA GLU A 279 -19.09 -11.64 -19.53
C GLU A 279 -17.76 -10.89 -19.64
N ARG A 280 -17.80 -9.55 -19.59
CA ARG A 280 -16.61 -8.70 -19.62
C ARG A 280 -15.62 -9.01 -18.51
N LEU A 281 -16.10 -9.21 -17.28
CA LEU A 281 -15.25 -9.54 -16.13
C LEU A 281 -14.77 -11.00 -16.22
N ALA A 282 -15.60 -11.91 -16.74
CA ALA A 282 -15.25 -13.31 -16.90
C ALA A 282 -14.06 -13.52 -17.86
N LYS A 283 -13.87 -12.64 -18.85
CA LYS A 283 -12.72 -12.67 -19.78
C LYS A 283 -11.36 -12.68 -19.09
N LEU A 284 -11.25 -12.10 -17.90
CA LEU A 284 -10.01 -12.11 -17.09
C LEU A 284 -9.53 -13.52 -16.72
N TYR A 285 -10.42 -14.53 -16.71
CA TYR A 285 -10.04 -15.94 -16.54
C TYR A 285 -10.37 -16.81 -17.75
N THR A 286 -11.43 -16.52 -18.53
CA THR A 286 -11.79 -17.35 -19.68
C THR A 286 -10.81 -17.24 -20.84
N ASP A 287 -10.20 -16.08 -21.05
CA ASP A 287 -9.18 -15.89 -22.10
C ASP A 287 -7.89 -16.68 -21.81
N LEU A 288 -7.73 -17.13 -20.56
CA LEU A 288 -6.66 -18.03 -20.13
C LEU A 288 -7.05 -19.50 -20.19
N GLY A 289 -8.26 -19.83 -20.66
CA GLY A 289 -8.77 -21.19 -20.79
C GLY A 289 -9.45 -21.76 -19.54
N TYR A 290 -9.63 -20.96 -18.49
CA TYR A 290 -10.38 -21.39 -17.30
C TYR A 290 -11.87 -21.17 -17.48
N THR A 291 -12.66 -21.92 -16.72
CA THR A 291 -14.12 -21.74 -16.63
C THR A 291 -14.52 -21.40 -15.20
N LYS A 292 -15.79 -21.08 -14.98
CA LYS A 292 -16.36 -20.91 -13.63
C LYS A 292 -16.10 -22.13 -12.73
N ASN A 293 -16.01 -23.34 -13.29
CA ASN A 293 -15.72 -24.57 -12.54
C ASN A 293 -14.27 -24.70 -12.09
N ASP A 294 -13.39 -23.79 -12.54
CA ASP A 294 -11.98 -23.77 -12.18
C ASP A 294 -11.67 -22.72 -11.11
N ILE A 295 -12.68 -22.02 -10.59
CA ILE A 295 -12.51 -20.92 -9.66
C ILE A 295 -12.53 -21.42 -8.21
N ILE A 296 -11.57 -20.91 -7.44
CA ILE A 296 -11.53 -21.02 -5.98
C ILE A 296 -11.47 -19.58 -5.43
N TYR A 297 -12.36 -19.19 -4.52
CA TYR A 297 -12.37 -17.84 -3.95
C TYR A 297 -12.31 -17.86 -2.42
N LYS A 298 -11.77 -16.79 -1.83
CA LYS A 298 -11.73 -16.60 -0.37
C LYS A 298 -12.94 -15.77 0.10
N ALA A 299 -13.64 -16.27 1.11
CA ALA A 299 -14.92 -15.78 1.59
C ALA A 299 -14.87 -15.21 3.02
N ASP A 300 -13.84 -14.44 3.35
CA ASP A 300 -13.70 -13.76 4.65
C ASP A 300 -13.21 -12.32 4.42
N THR A 301 -14.10 -11.44 3.97
CA THR A 301 -13.77 -10.07 3.54
C THR A 301 -13.94 -9.06 4.66
N SER A 302 -12.95 -8.20 4.85
CA SER A 302 -12.90 -7.20 5.92
C SER A 302 -13.37 -5.81 5.44
N SER A 303 -13.65 -4.90 6.39
CA SER A 303 -14.16 -3.55 6.12
C SER A 303 -13.21 -2.70 5.28
N ASP A 304 -11.90 -2.94 5.42
CA ASP A 304 -10.86 -2.26 4.66
C ASP A 304 -11.09 -2.41 3.15
N GLU A 305 -11.35 -3.63 2.69
CA GLU A 305 -11.54 -3.93 1.28
C GLU A 305 -12.84 -3.34 0.74
N ILE A 306 -13.92 -3.35 1.55
CA ILE A 306 -15.19 -2.72 1.18
C ILE A 306 -15.02 -1.21 1.00
N THR A 307 -14.29 -0.54 1.90
CA THR A 307 -14.03 0.90 1.75
C THR A 307 -13.21 1.20 0.52
N HIS A 308 -12.18 0.40 0.26
CA HIS A 308 -11.38 0.50 -0.96
C HIS A 308 -12.27 0.35 -2.20
N HIS A 309 -13.13 -0.67 -2.26
CA HIS A 309 -14.05 -0.87 -3.39
C HIS A 309 -14.99 0.31 -3.63
N PHE A 310 -15.61 0.90 -2.60
CA PHE A 310 -16.50 2.05 -2.79
C PHE A 310 -15.76 3.28 -3.31
N LEU A 311 -14.64 3.65 -2.71
CA LEU A 311 -13.86 4.80 -3.21
C LEU A 311 -13.34 4.55 -4.64
N HIS A 312 -12.88 3.33 -4.91
CA HIS A 312 -12.44 2.94 -6.24
C HIS A 312 -13.55 3.04 -7.28
N MET A 313 -14.76 2.55 -6.96
CA MET A 313 -15.92 2.65 -7.85
C MET A 313 -16.29 4.12 -8.11
N LEU A 314 -16.22 5.00 -7.12
CA LEU A 314 -16.41 6.45 -7.31
C LEU A 314 -15.44 7.01 -8.35
N ILE A 315 -14.14 6.83 -8.12
CA ILE A 315 -13.08 7.41 -8.95
C ILE A 315 -13.10 6.80 -10.36
N ALA A 316 -13.33 5.49 -10.48
CA ALA A 316 -13.46 4.82 -11.77
C ALA A 316 -14.69 5.32 -12.54
N TYR A 317 -15.82 5.52 -11.87
CA TYR A 317 -17.03 6.05 -12.50
C TYR A 317 -16.79 7.45 -13.07
N ASP A 318 -16.23 8.35 -12.27
CA ASP A 318 -16.01 9.76 -12.65
C ASP A 318 -15.06 9.93 -13.83
N HIS A 319 -14.08 9.03 -13.97
CA HIS A 319 -13.03 9.18 -14.98
C HIS A 319 -13.16 8.25 -16.19
N LEU A 320 -13.82 7.10 -16.05
CA LEU A 320 -13.86 6.08 -17.09
C LEU A 320 -15.27 5.84 -17.66
N ALA A 321 -16.33 5.98 -16.86
CA ALA A 321 -17.68 5.57 -17.30
C ALA A 321 -18.20 6.36 -18.51
N CYS A 322 -17.83 7.65 -18.62
CA CYS A 322 -18.25 8.47 -19.76
C CYS A 322 -17.66 7.98 -21.09
N ASP A 323 -16.43 7.45 -21.07
CA ASP A 323 -15.76 6.94 -22.26
C ASP A 323 -16.05 5.44 -22.49
N ASP A 324 -16.65 4.76 -21.51
CA ASP A 324 -16.93 3.32 -21.50
C ASP A 324 -18.25 3.03 -20.75
N PRO A 325 -19.41 3.18 -21.43
CA PRO A 325 -20.72 3.01 -20.79
C PRO A 325 -20.98 1.61 -20.23
N GLU A 326 -20.41 0.57 -20.85
CA GLU A 326 -20.53 -0.81 -20.34
C GLU A 326 -19.81 -0.96 -19.00
N LEU A 327 -18.59 -0.43 -18.89
CA LEU A 327 -17.87 -0.40 -17.61
C LEU A 327 -18.62 0.45 -16.58
N GLY A 328 -19.19 1.58 -16.99
CA GLY A 328 -20.04 2.41 -16.15
C GLY A 328 -21.21 1.66 -15.52
N GLU A 329 -21.91 0.82 -16.30
CA GLU A 329 -23.01 0.01 -15.77
C GLU A 329 -22.53 -1.15 -14.89
N LEU A 330 -21.36 -1.74 -15.16
CA LEU A 330 -20.75 -2.73 -14.26
C LEU A 330 -20.39 -2.11 -12.91
N ILE A 331 -19.83 -0.89 -12.90
CA ILE A 331 -19.54 -0.15 -11.66
C ILE A 331 -20.86 0.15 -10.91
N LYS A 332 -21.87 0.70 -11.60
CA LYS A 332 -23.17 1.03 -11.01
C LYS A 332 -23.85 -0.19 -10.39
N SER A 333 -23.97 -1.28 -11.13
CA SER A 333 -24.59 -2.52 -10.64
C SER A 333 -23.83 -3.14 -9.48
N SER A 334 -22.49 -3.07 -9.48
CA SER A 334 -21.66 -3.56 -8.37
C SER A 334 -21.84 -2.74 -7.09
N ALA A 335 -21.85 -1.40 -7.20
CA ALA A 335 -22.10 -0.52 -6.07
C ALA A 335 -23.48 -0.75 -5.46
N VAL A 336 -24.52 -0.85 -6.30
CA VAL A 336 -25.90 -1.14 -5.86
C VAL A 336 -26.00 -2.51 -5.19
N GLY A 337 -25.40 -3.55 -5.78
CA GLY A 337 -25.42 -4.91 -5.21
C GLY A 337 -24.78 -4.96 -3.83
N LEU A 338 -23.58 -4.39 -3.70
CA LEU A 338 -22.84 -4.35 -2.43
C LEU A 338 -23.55 -3.51 -1.37
N MET A 339 -24.06 -2.32 -1.73
CA MET A 339 -24.77 -1.46 -0.79
C MET A 339 -26.09 -2.10 -0.31
N ASN A 340 -26.84 -2.76 -1.21
CA ASN A 340 -28.02 -3.54 -0.84
C ASN A 340 -27.67 -4.64 0.15
N HIS A 341 -26.61 -5.41 -0.12
CA HIS A 341 -26.16 -6.44 0.80
C HIS A 341 -25.91 -5.88 2.20
N ILE A 342 -25.21 -4.76 2.30
CA ILE A 342 -24.91 -4.12 3.59
C ILE A 342 -26.20 -3.69 4.32
N ILE A 343 -27.12 -3.02 3.62
CA ILE A 343 -28.38 -2.53 4.19
C ILE A 343 -29.28 -3.69 4.63
N ASP A 344 -29.47 -4.68 3.76
CA ASP A 344 -30.39 -5.81 3.99
C ASP A 344 -29.96 -6.68 5.19
N HIS A 345 -28.68 -6.61 5.56
CA HIS A 345 -28.11 -7.29 6.72
C HIS A 345 -27.84 -6.36 7.91
N GLY A 346 -28.53 -5.21 7.97
CA GLY A 346 -28.48 -4.32 9.12
C GLY A 346 -27.15 -3.58 9.28
N TYR A 347 -26.58 -3.15 8.15
CA TYR A 347 -25.29 -2.47 8.05
C TYR A 347 -24.09 -3.37 8.41
N GLU A 348 -24.11 -4.63 7.98
CA GLU A 348 -23.01 -5.58 8.15
C GLU A 348 -22.80 -6.38 6.85
N LEU A 349 -21.56 -6.80 6.56
CA LEU A 349 -21.29 -7.70 5.44
C LEU A 349 -21.44 -9.14 5.93
N HIS A 350 -22.47 -9.86 5.46
CA HIS A 350 -22.75 -11.23 5.87
C HIS A 350 -22.16 -12.26 4.91
N ASP A 351 -21.49 -13.26 5.47
CA ASP A 351 -20.90 -14.34 4.69
C ASP A 351 -21.94 -15.43 4.35
N PHE A 352 -21.48 -16.64 4.03
CA PHE A 352 -22.36 -17.77 3.71
C PHE A 352 -23.08 -18.36 4.92
N THR A 353 -22.65 -18.03 6.15
CA THR A 353 -23.23 -18.51 7.40
C THR A 353 -24.46 -17.70 7.83
N GLY A 354 -24.74 -16.59 7.15
CA GLY A 354 -25.77 -15.63 7.56
C GLY A 354 -25.37 -14.82 8.80
N LYS A 355 -24.06 -14.67 9.04
CA LYS A 355 -23.48 -13.86 10.12
C LYS A 355 -22.51 -12.84 9.52
N PRO A 356 -22.26 -11.73 10.21
CA PRO A 356 -21.26 -10.78 9.77
C PRO A 356 -19.87 -11.42 9.69
N THR A 357 -19.09 -11.00 8.70
CA THR A 357 -17.64 -11.22 8.65
C THR A 357 -16.96 -10.60 9.87
N SER A 358 -15.67 -10.88 10.04
CA SER A 358 -14.94 -10.49 11.25
C SER A 358 -14.96 -8.97 11.50
N TRP A 359 -14.74 -8.17 10.45
CA TRP A 359 -14.47 -6.72 10.58
C TRP A 359 -15.45 -5.81 9.83
N ALA A 360 -16.17 -6.30 8.81
CA ALA A 360 -17.13 -5.50 8.05
C ALA A 360 -18.48 -5.38 8.79
N LYS A 361 -18.47 -4.57 9.86
CA LYS A 361 -19.60 -4.29 10.75
C LYS A 361 -19.76 -2.79 10.98
N TRP A 362 -20.88 -2.24 10.53
CA TRP A 362 -21.22 -0.81 10.65
C TRP A 362 -22.52 -0.61 11.45
N SER A 363 -22.96 -1.62 12.19
CA SER A 363 -24.21 -1.62 12.92
C SER A 363 -24.08 -0.99 14.32
N LYS A 364 -25.13 -0.31 14.78
CA LYS A 364 -25.21 0.21 16.15
C LYS A 364 -24.98 -0.87 17.20
N ARG A 365 -25.52 -2.07 16.96
CA ARG A 365 -25.33 -3.25 17.82
C ARG A 365 -23.86 -3.59 18.01
N TYR A 366 -23.03 -3.47 16.98
CA TYR A 366 -21.58 -3.68 17.10
C TYR A 366 -20.92 -2.54 17.88
N PHE A 367 -21.29 -1.29 17.59
CA PHE A 367 -20.72 -0.11 18.24
C PHE A 367 -21.05 -0.04 19.75
N ASP A 368 -22.10 -0.73 20.20
CA ASP A 368 -22.47 -0.86 21.62
C ASP A 368 -21.70 -1.96 22.36
N THR A 369 -20.83 -2.69 21.67
CA THR A 369 -19.91 -3.65 22.31
C THR A 369 -18.63 -2.96 22.76
N GLU A 370 -17.94 -3.54 23.76
CA GLU A 370 -16.63 -3.05 24.22
C GLU A 370 -15.62 -2.96 23.07
N PHE A 371 -15.62 -3.97 22.19
CA PHE A 371 -14.72 -4.03 21.06
C PHE A 371 -15.09 -3.00 19.98
N GLY A 372 -16.36 -2.97 19.55
CA GLY A 372 -16.82 -2.08 18.46
C GLY A 372 -16.95 -0.61 18.86
N TRP A 373 -16.81 -0.28 20.14
CA TRP A 373 -16.90 1.10 20.62
C TRP A 373 -15.89 2.01 19.93
N VAL A 374 -14.60 1.62 19.88
CA VAL A 374 -13.55 2.44 19.26
C VAL A 374 -13.75 2.52 17.75
N ASP A 375 -14.07 1.40 17.11
CA ASP A 375 -14.30 1.28 15.67
C ASP A 375 -15.45 2.18 15.17
N GLY A 376 -16.44 2.44 16.04
CA GLY A 376 -17.64 3.20 15.68
C GLY A 376 -17.36 4.55 15.02
N ALA A 377 -16.25 5.22 15.37
CA ALA A 377 -15.88 6.49 14.75
C ALA A 377 -15.51 6.32 13.25
N LEU A 378 -14.62 5.38 12.94
CA LEU A 378 -14.21 5.09 11.56
C LEU A 378 -15.35 4.46 10.77
N ASN A 379 -16.00 3.46 11.34
CA ASN A 379 -17.02 2.67 10.67
C ASN A 379 -18.26 3.53 10.34
N SER A 380 -18.58 4.53 11.16
CA SER A 380 -19.62 5.51 10.80
C SER A 380 -19.26 6.29 9.53
N ALA A 381 -18.01 6.77 9.42
CA ALA A 381 -17.55 7.50 8.23
C ALA A 381 -17.57 6.61 6.98
N GLN A 382 -17.20 5.33 7.12
CA GLN A 382 -17.23 4.35 6.04
C GLN A 382 -18.64 4.17 5.45
N VAL A 383 -19.63 3.78 6.26
CA VAL A 383 -20.97 3.49 5.72
C VAL A 383 -21.68 4.73 5.18
N LEU A 384 -21.42 5.91 5.77
CA LEU A 384 -21.90 7.18 5.22
C LEU A 384 -21.26 7.46 3.85
N MET A 385 -19.96 7.21 3.69
CA MET A 385 -19.27 7.33 2.41
C MET A 385 -19.86 6.37 1.37
N TYR A 386 -20.15 5.11 1.74
CA TYR A 386 -20.72 4.13 0.81
C TYR A 386 -22.06 4.57 0.24
N LEU A 387 -22.93 5.15 1.08
CA LEU A 387 -24.23 5.67 0.68
C LEU A 387 -24.08 6.87 -0.26
N LEU A 388 -23.19 7.83 0.05
CA LEU A 388 -22.93 8.97 -0.83
C LEU A 388 -22.37 8.52 -2.19
N VAL A 389 -21.43 7.58 -2.21
CA VAL A 389 -20.88 7.00 -3.44
C VAL A 389 -21.98 6.33 -4.25
N THR A 390 -22.85 5.55 -3.61
CA THR A 390 -23.96 4.87 -4.28
C THR A 390 -24.92 5.88 -4.91
N MET A 391 -25.29 6.95 -4.19
CA MET A 391 -26.14 8.03 -4.74
C MET A 391 -25.47 8.75 -5.92
N HIS A 392 -24.18 9.03 -5.81
CA HIS A 392 -23.42 9.70 -6.87
C HIS A 392 -23.34 8.86 -8.15
N ILE A 393 -22.94 7.59 -8.03
CA ILE A 393 -22.80 6.67 -9.17
C ILE A 393 -24.15 6.37 -9.83
N THR A 394 -25.21 6.22 -9.04
CA THR A 394 -26.53 5.87 -9.57
C THR A 394 -27.27 7.08 -10.15
N GLY A 395 -26.98 8.28 -9.64
CA GLY A 395 -27.78 9.49 -9.87
C GLY A 395 -29.13 9.47 -9.12
N GLU A 396 -29.33 8.53 -8.21
CA GLU A 396 -30.58 8.28 -7.51
C GLU A 396 -30.39 8.47 -6.00
N GLU A 397 -31.31 9.18 -5.35
CA GLU A 397 -31.31 9.33 -3.88
C GLU A 397 -32.17 8.26 -3.22
N GLY A 398 -33.49 8.32 -3.38
CA GLY A 398 -34.45 7.30 -2.94
C GLY A 398 -34.14 6.72 -1.56
N LYS A 399 -34.14 5.37 -1.48
CA LYS A 399 -33.82 4.64 -0.25
C LYS A 399 -32.42 4.94 0.30
N TRP A 400 -31.45 5.28 -0.55
CA TRP A 400 -30.07 5.54 -0.10
C TRP A 400 -30.03 6.80 0.78
N ARG A 401 -30.75 7.85 0.38
CA ARG A 401 -30.93 9.06 1.19
C ARG A 401 -31.68 8.76 2.48
N GLU A 402 -32.73 7.94 2.44
CA GLU A 402 -33.47 7.53 3.65
C GLU A 402 -32.56 6.83 4.67
N HIS A 403 -31.70 5.91 4.22
CA HIS A 403 -30.72 5.24 5.09
C HIS A 403 -29.64 6.19 5.59
N TYR A 404 -29.15 7.10 4.75
CA TYR A 404 -28.17 8.10 5.11
C TYR A 404 -28.70 9.04 6.21
N ASP A 405 -29.91 9.55 6.02
CA ASP A 405 -30.58 10.43 6.97
C ASP A 405 -30.93 9.69 8.27
N TYR A 406 -31.32 8.41 8.20
CA TYR A 406 -31.55 7.57 9.38
C TYR A 406 -30.27 7.45 10.24
N LEU A 407 -29.14 7.08 9.62
CA LEU A 407 -27.87 6.90 10.33
C LEU A 407 -27.40 8.21 10.98
N ILE A 408 -27.67 9.35 10.35
CA ILE A 408 -27.31 10.65 10.90
C ILE A 408 -28.25 11.07 12.03
N ASN A 409 -29.56 11.07 11.78
CA ASN A 409 -30.54 11.69 12.68
C ASN A 409 -30.93 10.80 13.85
N GLU A 410 -31.04 9.49 13.63
CA GLU A 410 -31.49 8.54 14.66
C GLU A 410 -30.31 7.87 15.36
N GLU A 411 -29.25 7.53 14.63
CA GLU A 411 -28.09 6.81 15.17
C GLU A 411 -26.89 7.70 15.52
N GLY A 412 -26.90 8.98 15.10
CA GLY A 412 -25.86 9.95 15.43
C GLY A 412 -24.52 9.71 14.72
N TYR A 413 -24.50 9.04 13.57
CA TYR A 413 -23.26 8.61 12.91
C TYR A 413 -22.39 9.79 12.46
N ALA A 414 -22.98 10.94 12.10
CA ALA A 414 -22.19 12.12 11.74
C ALA A 414 -21.36 12.63 12.94
N ASP A 415 -21.97 12.71 14.12
CA ASP A 415 -21.28 13.10 15.36
C ASP A 415 -20.23 12.07 15.77
N MET A 416 -20.51 10.79 15.51
CA MET A 416 -19.60 9.67 15.79
C MET A 416 -18.25 9.81 15.09
N THR A 417 -18.25 10.31 13.84
CA THR A 417 -17.02 10.50 13.06
C THR A 417 -16.00 11.42 13.73
N GLU A 418 -16.46 12.36 14.58
CA GLU A 418 -15.61 13.30 15.32
C GLU A 418 -14.90 12.67 16.53
N LYS A 419 -15.21 11.41 16.86
CA LYS A 419 -14.89 10.79 18.16
C LYS A 419 -13.71 9.83 18.17
N HIS A 420 -12.94 9.74 17.09
CA HIS A 420 -11.81 8.80 17.01
C HIS A 420 -10.83 8.95 18.18
N PHE A 421 -10.23 10.14 18.35
CA PHE A 421 -9.30 10.39 19.45
C PHE A 421 -9.96 10.22 20.83
N ASP A 422 -11.16 10.78 21.01
CA ASP A 422 -11.91 10.73 22.27
C ASP A 422 -12.13 9.27 22.73
N ARG A 423 -12.62 8.41 21.83
CA ARG A 423 -12.95 7.01 22.14
C ARG A 423 -11.70 6.15 22.30
N LEU A 424 -10.68 6.36 21.47
CA LEU A 424 -9.41 5.66 21.60
C LEU A 424 -8.74 6.01 22.94
N TYR A 425 -8.73 7.29 23.31
CA TYR A 425 -8.22 7.74 24.61
C TYR A 425 -9.00 7.11 25.77
N GLN A 426 -10.35 7.15 25.74
CA GLN A 426 -11.18 6.52 26.76
C GLN A 426 -10.93 5.01 26.89
N ALA A 427 -10.85 4.31 25.76
CA ALA A 427 -10.54 2.88 25.75
C ALA A 427 -9.16 2.60 26.34
N SER A 428 -8.17 3.49 26.13
CA SER A 428 -6.83 3.36 26.73
C SER A 428 -6.81 3.57 28.25
N LEU A 429 -7.80 4.29 28.81
CA LEU A 429 -7.94 4.46 30.26
C LEU A 429 -8.51 3.22 30.96
N SER A 430 -9.35 2.45 30.25
CA SER A 430 -9.97 1.23 30.77
C SER A 430 -9.24 -0.04 30.36
N GLY A 431 -8.53 -0.01 29.23
CA GLY A 431 -7.79 -1.13 28.67
C GLY A 431 -6.32 -1.11 29.03
N ASP A 432 -5.61 -2.22 28.73
CA ASP A 432 -4.19 -2.35 29.01
C ASP A 432 -3.32 -1.95 27.80
N PHE A 433 -3.58 -0.81 27.16
CA PHE A 433 -2.84 -0.35 25.97
C PHE A 433 -2.50 1.15 26.03
N ILE A 434 -1.50 1.58 25.25
CA ILE A 434 -1.07 2.97 25.10
C ILE A 434 -1.43 3.43 23.70
N PHE A 435 -2.40 4.33 23.57
CA PHE A 435 -2.94 4.73 22.26
C PHE A 435 -1.92 5.31 21.26
N VAL A 436 -0.78 5.85 21.73
CA VAL A 436 0.30 6.34 20.85
C VAL A 436 1.27 5.25 20.39
N GLU A 437 1.28 4.09 21.05
CA GLU A 437 2.11 2.92 20.74
C GLU A 437 1.29 1.86 20.00
N ASP A 438 0.05 1.64 20.43
CA ASP A 438 -0.86 0.61 19.93
C ASP A 438 -1.77 1.15 18.81
N ILE A 439 -1.17 1.92 17.89
CA ILE A 439 -1.87 2.44 16.71
C ILE A 439 -2.12 1.29 15.72
N MET A 440 -3.35 1.16 15.26
CA MET A 440 -3.71 0.27 14.16
C MET A 440 -3.39 0.95 12.82
N TYR A 441 -2.15 0.78 12.33
CA TYR A 441 -1.69 1.43 11.08
C TYR A 441 -2.55 1.04 9.86
N GLY A 442 -3.14 -0.16 9.85
CA GLY A 442 -4.11 -0.55 8.81
C GLY A 442 -5.32 0.38 8.68
N ASP A 443 -5.72 1.04 9.77
CA ASP A 443 -6.85 1.97 9.77
C ASP A 443 -6.50 3.33 9.17
N HIS A 444 -5.21 3.66 9.00
CA HIS A 444 -4.79 4.95 8.46
C HIS A 444 -5.26 5.15 7.02
N MET A 445 -4.92 4.22 6.12
CA MET A 445 -5.39 4.28 4.74
C MET A 445 -6.91 4.19 4.69
N LEU A 446 -7.50 3.38 5.57
CA LEU A 446 -8.94 3.20 5.65
C LEU A 446 -9.69 4.50 5.99
N ALA A 447 -9.20 5.26 6.98
CA ALA A 447 -9.69 6.58 7.34
C ALA A 447 -9.49 7.58 6.20
N VAL A 448 -8.30 7.58 5.58
CA VAL A 448 -7.98 8.46 4.44
C VAL A 448 -8.99 8.26 3.32
N LEU A 449 -9.28 7.02 2.92
CA LEU A 449 -10.21 6.74 1.83
C LEU A 449 -11.66 7.08 2.19
N ALA A 450 -12.09 6.74 3.41
CA ALA A 450 -13.45 7.05 3.87
C ALA A 450 -13.71 8.56 3.89
N PHE A 451 -12.81 9.35 4.51
CA PHE A 451 -12.99 10.80 4.59
C PHE A 451 -12.71 11.51 3.26
N PHE A 452 -11.85 10.97 2.39
CA PHE A 452 -11.65 11.53 1.05
C PHE A 452 -12.96 11.48 0.24
N GLY A 453 -13.61 10.31 0.17
CA GLY A 453 -14.90 10.20 -0.53
C GLY A 453 -16.02 10.99 0.16
N LEU A 454 -16.09 10.92 1.49
CA LEU A 454 -17.14 11.59 2.27
C LEU A 454 -17.07 13.12 2.12
N CYS A 455 -15.90 13.72 2.28
CA CYS A 455 -15.73 15.18 2.24
C CYS A 455 -15.79 15.76 0.82
N THR A 456 -15.53 14.95 -0.22
CA THR A 456 -15.62 15.42 -1.62
C THR A 456 -17.03 15.31 -2.19
N LEU A 457 -17.86 14.39 -1.68
CA LEU A 457 -19.25 14.23 -2.11
C LEU A 457 -20.27 15.02 -1.28
N GLU A 458 -19.98 15.31 0.00
CA GLU A 458 -20.94 16.00 0.86
C GLU A 458 -21.18 17.46 0.42
N LYS A 459 -22.45 17.87 0.38
CA LYS A 459 -22.90 19.19 -0.07
C LYS A 459 -23.49 20.04 1.06
N ASP A 460 -23.99 19.43 2.12
CA ASP A 460 -24.44 20.13 3.32
C ASP A 460 -23.23 20.64 4.11
N GLU A 461 -23.11 21.96 4.23
CA GLU A 461 -21.96 22.60 4.87
C GLU A 461 -21.79 22.22 6.35
N LYS A 462 -22.88 21.90 7.07
CA LYS A 462 -22.83 21.51 8.48
C LYS A 462 -22.31 20.08 8.61
N LEU A 463 -22.80 19.16 7.78
CA LEU A 463 -22.30 17.78 7.75
C LEU A 463 -20.84 17.74 7.30
N LEU A 464 -20.49 18.49 6.24
CA LEU A 464 -19.12 18.59 5.76
C LEU A 464 -18.16 19.12 6.85
N ALA A 465 -18.59 20.10 7.64
CA ALA A 465 -17.79 20.60 8.77
C ALA A 465 -17.54 19.51 9.84
N LYS A 466 -18.53 18.63 10.09
CA LYS A 466 -18.36 17.47 11.00
C LYS A 466 -17.38 16.46 10.43
N TYR A 467 -17.51 16.11 9.16
CA TYR A 467 -16.63 15.13 8.52
C TYR A 467 -15.18 15.61 8.43
N ARG A 468 -14.95 16.90 8.11
CA ARG A 468 -13.62 17.51 8.19
C ARG A 468 -13.06 17.46 9.61
N LYS A 469 -13.87 17.77 10.62
CA LYS A 469 -13.44 17.64 12.02
C LYS A 469 -13.13 16.19 12.40
N GLY A 470 -13.90 15.23 11.90
CA GLY A 470 -13.62 13.80 12.02
C GLY A 470 -12.27 13.43 11.41
N PHE A 471 -11.99 13.86 10.17
CA PHE A 471 -10.70 13.60 9.54
C PHE A 471 -9.54 14.26 10.28
N LYS A 472 -9.72 15.50 10.77
CA LYS A 472 -8.73 16.18 11.63
C LYS A 472 -8.43 15.42 12.92
N ALA A 473 -9.39 14.67 13.48
CA ALA A 473 -9.15 13.83 14.65
C ALA A 473 -8.19 12.66 14.38
N TRP A 474 -8.05 12.21 13.12
CA TRP A 474 -7.06 11.19 12.72
C TRP A 474 -5.66 11.77 12.48
N ARG A 475 -5.53 13.10 12.36
CA ARG A 475 -4.25 13.75 12.08
C ARG A 475 -3.20 13.44 13.16
N THR A 476 -3.63 13.21 14.39
CA THR A 476 -2.76 12.87 15.53
C THR A 476 -1.90 11.62 15.32
N SER A 477 -2.33 10.69 14.47
CA SER A 477 -1.57 9.49 14.12
C SER A 477 -0.99 9.55 12.70
N LEU A 478 -1.77 10.02 11.72
CA LEU A 478 -1.39 10.08 10.31
C LEU A 478 -0.15 10.96 10.05
N GLU A 479 -0.05 12.10 10.73
CA GLU A 479 1.01 13.09 10.51
C GLU A 479 2.42 12.52 10.76
N ARG A 480 2.53 11.51 11.63
CA ARG A 480 3.81 10.93 12.03
C ARG A 480 4.55 10.24 10.87
N GLU A 481 3.85 9.91 9.79
CA GLU A 481 4.40 9.14 8.67
C GLU A 481 4.86 9.99 7.49
N HIS A 482 4.40 11.24 7.40
CA HIS A 482 4.62 12.13 6.23
C HIS A 482 4.43 11.38 4.90
N ASN A 483 3.38 10.55 4.86
CA ASN A 483 3.10 9.70 3.71
C ASN A 483 2.23 10.49 2.73
N PRO A 484 2.69 10.76 1.50
CA PRO A 484 1.92 11.55 0.54
C PRO A 484 0.61 10.88 0.12
N GLY A 485 0.50 9.55 0.26
CA GLY A 485 -0.76 8.83 0.07
C GLY A 485 -1.84 9.19 1.11
N TYR A 486 -1.45 9.77 2.26
CA TYR A 486 -2.39 10.25 3.27
C TYR A 486 -2.52 11.78 3.24
N ASP A 487 -1.40 12.48 3.08
CA ASP A 487 -1.36 13.95 3.18
C ASP A 487 -2.08 14.62 2.00
N PHE A 488 -2.01 14.09 0.77
CA PHE A 488 -2.74 14.69 -0.35
C PHE A 488 -4.26 14.56 -0.23
N PRO A 489 -4.85 13.36 0.01
CA PRO A 489 -6.29 13.28 0.24
C PRO A 489 -6.73 14.10 1.46
N TYR A 490 -5.89 14.20 2.50
CA TYR A 490 -6.16 15.05 3.65
C TYR A 490 -6.25 16.53 3.27
N ALA A 491 -5.28 17.07 2.54
CA ALA A 491 -5.31 18.47 2.09
C ALA A 491 -6.47 18.76 1.12
N ILE A 492 -6.88 17.78 0.29
CA ILE A 492 -8.05 17.91 -0.59
C ILE A 492 -9.35 17.98 0.24
N ALA A 493 -9.48 17.10 1.24
CA ALA A 493 -10.67 17.06 2.10
C ALA A 493 -10.75 18.25 3.07
N CYS A 494 -9.61 18.70 3.58
CA CYS A 494 -9.43 19.77 4.56
C CYS A 494 -8.57 20.90 3.97
N PRO A 495 -9.11 21.73 3.05
CA PRO A 495 -8.33 22.72 2.30
C PRO A 495 -7.83 23.91 3.14
N ASP A 496 -8.28 24.00 4.39
CA ASP A 496 -7.83 24.97 5.40
C ASP A 496 -6.61 24.49 6.20
N GLU A 497 -6.18 23.24 6.02
CA GLU A 497 -5.00 22.66 6.67
C GLU A 497 -3.78 22.71 5.73
N GLU A 498 -2.59 22.84 6.33
CA GLU A 498 -1.32 22.81 5.62
C GLU A 498 -0.68 21.42 5.70
N ILE A 499 0.07 21.04 4.66
CA ILE A 499 0.88 19.82 4.63
C ILE A 499 2.34 20.17 4.35
N ASP A 500 3.25 19.35 4.87
CA ASP A 500 4.69 19.54 4.73
C ASP A 500 5.19 19.03 3.37
N MET A 501 5.19 19.92 2.37
CA MET A 501 5.62 19.58 1.01
C MET A 501 7.11 19.23 0.91
N GLU A 502 7.97 19.71 1.82
CA GLU A 502 9.40 19.38 1.81
C GLU A 502 9.62 17.93 2.26
N ARG A 503 8.93 17.49 3.33
CA ARG A 503 8.97 16.08 3.78
C ARG A 503 8.28 15.13 2.81
N ILE A 504 7.22 15.58 2.15
CA ILE A 504 6.58 14.81 1.08
C ILE A 504 7.55 14.63 -0.10
N ALA A 505 8.26 15.69 -0.50
CA ALA A 505 9.28 15.59 -1.53
C ALA A 505 10.41 14.64 -1.11
N GLU A 506 10.89 14.74 0.14
CA GLU A 506 11.86 13.78 0.73
C GLU A 506 11.41 12.33 0.55
N TRP A 507 10.16 12.04 0.92
CA TRP A 507 9.59 10.71 0.78
C TRP A 507 9.61 10.24 -0.68
N MET A 508 9.26 11.11 -1.64
CA MET A 508 9.26 10.77 -3.07
C MET A 508 10.68 10.49 -3.61
N TYR A 509 11.63 11.32 -3.20
CA TYR A 509 13.03 11.21 -3.60
C TYR A 509 13.70 9.95 -3.05
N ARG A 510 13.46 9.64 -1.78
CA ARG A 510 14.07 8.50 -1.09
C ARG A 510 13.29 7.20 -1.21
N THR A 511 12.11 7.19 -1.83
CA THR A 511 11.44 5.93 -2.17
C THR A 511 12.27 5.13 -3.17
N ASN A 512 12.45 3.83 -2.90
CA ASN A 512 13.22 2.93 -3.75
C ASN A 512 12.66 2.86 -5.17
N LYS A 513 13.55 2.68 -6.14
CA LYS A 513 13.23 2.47 -7.56
C LYS A 513 12.75 1.07 -7.92
N SER A 514 12.65 0.18 -6.93
CA SER A 514 12.18 -1.20 -7.05
C SER A 514 11.37 -1.55 -5.79
N ARG A 515 10.41 -2.46 -5.94
CA ARG A 515 9.55 -3.00 -4.89
C ARG A 515 9.92 -4.42 -4.48
N LEU A 516 11.12 -4.89 -4.84
CA LEU A 516 11.69 -6.07 -4.16
C LEU A 516 11.71 -5.79 -2.65
N ALA A 517 11.03 -6.62 -1.85
CA ALA A 517 10.83 -6.46 -0.41
C ALA A 517 12.11 -6.67 0.43
N ALA A 518 13.29 -6.45 -0.17
CA ALA A 518 14.58 -6.56 0.48
C ALA A 518 14.65 -5.55 1.65
N GLY A 519 14.90 -6.08 2.85
CA GLY A 519 14.97 -5.29 4.07
C GLY A 519 16.26 -4.46 4.20
N VAL A 520 16.27 -3.58 5.20
CA VAL A 520 17.44 -2.78 5.62
C VAL A 520 17.83 -3.22 7.02
N SER A 521 19.11 -3.35 7.30
CA SER A 521 19.60 -3.72 8.63
C SER A 521 19.49 -2.53 9.60
N LEU A 522 18.36 -2.41 10.31
CA LEU A 522 18.18 -1.40 11.35
C LEU A 522 18.82 -1.80 12.68
N LYS A 523 18.82 -3.10 13.01
CA LYS A 523 19.45 -3.62 14.23
C LYS A 523 20.97 -3.46 14.13
N GLY A 524 21.54 -2.72 15.07
CA GLY A 524 22.98 -2.44 15.11
C GLY A 524 23.35 -1.07 14.54
N ARG A 525 22.39 -0.29 14.03
CA ARG A 525 22.60 1.13 13.78
C ARG A 525 22.82 1.89 15.10
N HIS A 526 23.83 2.75 15.11
CA HIS A 526 24.26 3.52 16.28
C HIS A 526 23.74 4.96 16.29
N ASP A 527 23.26 5.45 15.15
CA ASP A 527 22.73 6.79 14.95
C ASP A 527 21.23 6.92 15.24
N ILE A 528 20.51 5.81 15.40
CA ILE A 528 19.06 5.84 15.60
C ILE A 528 18.68 5.69 17.08
N PRO A 529 17.88 6.63 17.65
CA PRO A 529 17.30 6.46 18.96
C PRO A 529 16.20 5.39 18.93
N VAL A 530 16.25 4.44 19.85
CA VAL A 530 15.31 3.32 19.94
C VAL A 530 14.54 3.38 21.26
N LYS A 531 13.21 3.25 21.19
CA LYS A 531 12.34 3.14 22.36
C LYS A 531 11.73 1.73 22.46
N PRO A 532 11.66 1.13 23.66
CA PRO A 532 10.86 -0.06 23.88
C PRO A 532 9.36 0.28 23.83
N LEU A 533 8.55 -0.66 23.35
CA LEU A 533 7.09 -0.57 23.44
C LEU A 533 6.61 -1.20 24.75
N LYS A 534 5.40 -0.84 25.20
CA LYS A 534 4.74 -1.49 26.33
C LYS A 534 4.45 -2.95 26.02
N MET A 535 3.94 -3.23 24.82
CA MET A 535 3.89 -4.59 24.27
C MET A 535 5.28 -5.05 23.78
N GLU A 536 5.45 -6.33 23.45
CA GLU A 536 6.72 -6.83 22.91
C GLU A 536 7.13 -6.07 21.63
N GLY A 537 8.34 -5.51 21.59
CA GLY A 537 8.86 -4.84 20.41
C GLY A 537 9.68 -3.60 20.73
N LYS A 538 10.21 -2.97 19.67
CA LYS A 538 10.94 -1.71 19.74
C LYS A 538 10.61 -0.86 18.52
N GLU A 539 10.60 0.46 18.71
CA GLU A 539 10.46 1.43 17.62
C GLU A 539 11.70 2.33 17.52
N ILE A 540 11.99 2.79 16.31
CA ILE A 540 12.84 3.97 16.10
C ILE A 540 12.05 5.21 16.52
N SER A 541 12.71 6.16 17.17
CA SER A 541 12.06 7.38 17.68
C SER A 541 11.98 8.50 16.65
N VAL A 542 12.62 8.31 15.49
CA VAL A 542 12.63 9.22 14.35
C VAL A 542 12.26 8.42 13.10
N LEU A 543 11.43 9.00 12.24
CA LEU A 543 11.06 8.38 10.97
C LEU A 543 12.25 8.46 10.00
N LEU A 544 12.83 7.31 9.64
CA LEU A 544 13.90 7.25 8.65
C LEU A 544 13.38 7.45 7.22
N PRO A 545 14.21 7.93 6.29
CA PRO A 545 13.87 7.95 4.86
C PRO A 545 13.45 6.57 4.33
N PRO A 546 12.52 6.48 3.35
CA PRO A 546 12.05 5.21 2.79
C PRO A 546 13.12 4.21 2.33
N ASP A 547 14.25 4.66 1.79
CA ASP A 547 15.36 3.78 1.37
C ASP A 547 16.19 3.24 2.54
N GLU A 548 16.09 3.84 3.73
CA GLU A 548 16.78 3.43 4.95
C GLU A 548 15.89 2.75 5.99
N ARG A 549 14.63 2.46 5.63
CA ARG A 549 13.72 1.61 6.40
C ARG A 549 13.17 0.48 5.56
N PHE A 550 12.49 -0.47 6.21
CA PHE A 550 11.81 -1.55 5.49
C PHE A 550 10.72 -0.97 4.56
N ILE A 551 10.36 -1.72 3.52
CA ILE A 551 9.38 -1.33 2.50
C ILE A 551 7.95 -1.47 3.06
N SER A 552 7.56 -0.56 3.95
CA SER A 552 6.23 -0.59 4.55
C SER A 552 5.14 -0.49 3.48
N LYS A 553 4.22 -1.46 3.48
CA LYS A 553 2.83 -1.26 3.01
C LYS A 553 2.11 -0.30 3.97
N TYR A 554 0.92 0.21 3.60
CA TYR A 554 0.18 1.15 4.46
C TYR A 554 -0.31 0.51 5.77
N ASP A 555 -0.39 -0.82 5.84
CA ASP A 555 -0.91 -1.58 6.98
C ASP A 555 0.18 -1.97 8.00
N ARG A 556 1.39 -1.42 7.87
CA ARG A 556 2.51 -1.69 8.77
C ARG A 556 3.00 -0.42 9.46
N ASN A 557 3.56 -0.61 10.65
CA ASN A 557 4.15 0.45 11.47
C ASN A 557 5.56 0.83 10.94
N PRO A 558 5.75 1.98 10.25
CA PRO A 558 7.03 2.33 9.64
C PRO A 558 8.13 2.65 10.66
N LEU A 559 7.80 2.75 11.96
CA LEU A 559 8.74 2.96 13.04
C LEU A 559 9.21 1.66 13.68
N PHE A 560 8.67 0.50 13.30
CA PHE A 560 9.04 -0.76 13.94
C PHE A 560 10.50 -1.13 13.65
N LEU A 561 11.26 -1.46 14.69
CA LEU A 561 12.68 -1.81 14.58
C LEU A 561 12.86 -3.25 14.10
N THR A 562 12.76 -3.47 12.79
CA THR A 562 12.97 -4.76 12.12
C THR A 562 14.02 -4.67 11.01
N ASN A 563 14.68 -5.78 10.72
CA ASN A 563 15.63 -5.90 9.60
C ASN A 563 14.98 -6.40 8.31
N GLU A 564 13.83 -7.06 8.44
CA GLU A 564 13.17 -7.75 7.34
C GLU A 564 11.73 -7.27 7.18
N ASP A 565 11.29 -7.40 5.94
CA ASP A 565 9.94 -7.09 5.47
C ASP A 565 9.30 -8.34 4.85
N SER A 566 8.08 -8.19 4.35
CA SER A 566 7.19 -9.15 3.68
C SER A 566 7.88 -10.04 2.63
N GLY A 567 8.63 -11.04 3.06
CA GLY A 567 9.28 -12.05 2.20
C GLY A 567 10.69 -11.69 1.73
N GLY A 568 11.28 -10.58 2.19
CA GLY A 568 12.68 -10.25 1.93
C GLY A 568 13.05 -10.22 0.44
N ILE A 569 14.20 -10.80 0.08
CA ILE A 569 14.67 -10.89 -1.31
C ILE A 569 13.89 -11.89 -2.18
N MET A 570 12.86 -12.53 -1.63
CA MET A 570 12.04 -13.55 -2.31
C MET A 570 10.67 -13.02 -2.72
N CYS A 571 10.37 -11.74 -2.53
CA CYS A 571 9.06 -11.16 -2.79
C CYS A 571 9.18 -9.80 -3.48
N ILE A 572 8.35 -9.56 -4.49
CA ILE A 572 8.19 -8.27 -5.15
C ILE A 572 6.78 -7.76 -4.82
N GLU A 573 6.69 -6.56 -4.27
CA GLU A 573 5.42 -5.90 -3.99
C GLU A 573 4.96 -5.01 -5.15
N SER A 574 3.70 -4.62 -5.11
CA SER A 574 3.17 -3.59 -6.00
C SER A 574 3.88 -2.23 -5.87
N CYS A 575 3.88 -1.45 -6.95
CA CYS A 575 4.24 -0.04 -6.94
C CYS A 575 3.21 0.90 -6.32
N TYR A 576 2.01 0.42 -5.97
CA TYR A 576 0.87 1.28 -5.68
C TYR A 576 1.16 2.37 -4.64
N VAL A 577 1.96 2.10 -3.61
CA VAL A 577 2.27 3.08 -2.55
C VAL A 577 2.87 4.36 -3.14
N TYR A 578 3.73 4.22 -4.16
CA TYR A 578 4.35 5.37 -4.84
C TYR A 578 3.43 5.94 -5.92
N THR A 579 2.90 5.10 -6.81
CA THR A 579 2.14 5.57 -7.96
C THR A 579 0.80 6.20 -7.58
N PHE A 580 0.13 5.68 -6.55
CA PHE A 580 -1.07 6.30 -5.96
C PHE A 580 -0.79 7.74 -5.54
N ALA A 581 0.22 7.94 -4.71
CA ALA A 581 0.58 9.24 -4.16
C ALA A 581 1.08 10.20 -5.25
N TYR A 582 1.93 9.72 -6.15
CA TYR A 582 2.51 10.52 -7.23
C TYR A 582 1.44 11.06 -8.18
N TRP A 583 0.55 10.20 -8.67
CA TRP A 583 -0.45 10.61 -9.66
C TRP A 583 -1.59 11.42 -9.05
N ILE A 584 -1.96 11.22 -7.79
CA ILE A 584 -2.84 12.14 -7.06
C ILE A 584 -2.18 13.52 -6.95
N GLY A 585 -0.92 13.57 -6.53
CA GLY A 585 -0.15 14.81 -6.41
C GLY A 585 -0.07 15.59 -7.72
N ARG A 586 0.21 14.91 -8.84
CA ARG A 586 0.21 15.50 -10.19
C ARG A 586 -1.18 15.92 -10.65
N TYR A 587 -2.20 15.08 -10.44
CA TYR A 587 -3.55 15.37 -10.91
C TYR A 587 -4.15 16.62 -10.23
N TYR A 588 -4.00 16.72 -8.91
CA TYR A 588 -4.51 17.85 -8.12
C TYR A 588 -3.56 19.06 -8.07
N GLY A 589 -2.39 18.99 -8.72
CA GLY A 589 -1.47 20.13 -8.86
C GLY A 589 -0.62 20.42 -7.61
N PHE A 590 -0.39 19.43 -6.75
CA PHE A 590 0.60 19.53 -5.69
C PHE A 590 2.04 19.46 -6.24
N PHE A 591 2.22 18.78 -7.37
CA PHE A 591 3.50 18.68 -8.09
C PHE A 591 3.41 19.25 -9.49
N GLU A 592 4.54 19.78 -9.97
CA GLU A 592 4.82 20.03 -11.39
C GLU A 592 5.99 19.18 -11.89
#